data_AF-A0A961CY64-F1
#
_entry.id   AF-A0A961CY64-F1
#
_cell.length_a   1.000
_cell.length_b   1.000
_cell.length_c   1.000
_cell.angle_alpha   90.00
_cell.angle_beta   90.00
_cell.angle_gamma   90.00
#
_symmetry.space_group_name_H-M   'P 1'
#
loop_
_entity.id
_entity.type
_entity.pdbx_description
1 polymer ?
#
loop_
_entity_poly.entity_id
_entity_poly.type
_entity_poly.pdbx_seq_one_letter_code
_entity_poly.pdbx_strand_id
1 'polypeptide(L)' 'KYAGRVGIDPEAVAGHSLRAGFLTEASRNGATIAKMQEVSRHKKVEVLLGYVRSAELFDDHAGEGFL' A
#
# COMPACT_ATOMS: atom_id res chain seq x y z
N LYS A 1 -1.29 -14.58 14.04
CA LYS A 1 -0.20 -15.46 14.56
C LYS A 1 1.16 -14.74 14.67
N TYR A 2 1.55 -13.88 13.72
CA TYR A 2 2.82 -13.13 13.81
C TYR A 2 2.70 -11.76 14.48
N ALA A 3 1.61 -11.02 14.24
CA ALA A 3 1.35 -9.71 14.84
C ALA A 3 1.43 -9.70 16.37
N GLY A 4 0.73 -10.64 17.02
CA GLY A 4 0.76 -10.77 18.49
C GLY A 4 2.12 -11.16 19.06
N ARG A 5 3.08 -11.62 18.25
CA ARG A 5 4.46 -11.90 18.72
C ARG A 5 5.33 -10.64 18.77
N VAL A 6 4.93 -9.58 18.09
CA VAL A 6 5.62 -8.28 18.06
C VAL A 6 4.82 -7.20 18.79
N GLY A 7 3.85 -7.58 19.62
CA GLY A 7 3.01 -6.64 20.38
C GLY A 7 2.00 -5.86 19.55
N ILE A 8 1.75 -6.27 18.30
CA ILE A 8 0.75 -5.65 17.43
C ILE A 8 -0.56 -6.42 17.54
N ASP A 9 -1.66 -5.69 17.75
CA ASP A 9 -3.01 -6.26 17.70
C ASP A 9 -3.24 -6.93 16.33
N PRO A 10 -3.47 -8.25 16.27
CA PRO A 10 -3.75 -8.95 15.02
C PRO A 10 -4.97 -8.40 14.26
N GLU A 11 -5.96 -7.83 14.95
CA GLU A 11 -7.12 -7.22 14.31
C GLU A 11 -6.75 -5.90 13.61
N ALA A 12 -5.78 -5.16 14.16
CA ALA A 12 -5.22 -3.96 13.51
C ALA A 12 -4.45 -4.29 12.22
N VAL A 13 -3.96 -5.53 12.07
CA VAL A 13 -3.25 -6.01 10.86
C VAL A 13 -3.95 -7.19 10.18
N ALA A 14 -5.28 -7.08 10.05
CA ALA A 14 -6.10 -8.02 9.28
C ALA A 14 -5.61 -8.18 7.83
N GLY A 15 -5.98 -9.28 7.17
CA GLY A 15 -5.52 -9.59 5.81
C GLY A 15 -5.81 -8.50 4.76
N HIS A 16 -6.85 -7.70 4.98
CA HIS A 16 -7.14 -6.54 4.15
C HIS A 16 -6.10 -5.42 4.34
N SER A 17 -5.69 -5.14 5.58
CA SER A 17 -4.64 -4.17 5.92
C SER A 17 -3.28 -4.59 5.36
N LEU A 18 -2.94 -5.88 5.39
CA LEU A 18 -1.69 -6.39 4.82
C LEU A 18 -1.65 -6.28 3.30
N ARG A 19 -2.76 -6.57 2.61
CA ARG A 19 -2.84 -6.38 1.15
C ARG A 19 -2.72 -4.91 0.78
N ALA A 20 -3.41 -4.03 1.51
CA ALA A 20 -3.34 -2.60 1.28
C ALA A 20 -1.91 -2.07 1.46
N GLY A 21 -1.27 -2.38 2.60
CA GLY A 21 0.12 -2.01 2.85
C GLY A 21 1.08 -2.56 1.80
N PHE A 22 0.94 -3.83 1.42
CA PHE A 22 1.77 -4.42 0.36
C PHE A 22 1.65 -3.66 -0.98
N LEU A 23 0.44 -3.29 -1.38
CA LEU A 23 0.23 -2.58 -2.66
C LEU A 23 0.73 -1.14 -2.62
N THR A 24 0.53 -0.43 -1.51
CA THR A 24 1.11 0.91 -1.32
C THR A 24 2.64 0.86 -1.36
N GLU A 25 3.26 -0.08 -0.66
CA GLU A 25 4.72 -0.22 -0.66
C GLU A 25 5.26 -0.72 -2.00
N ALA A 26 4.54 -1.57 -2.72
CA ALA A 26 4.91 -1.96 -4.09
C ALA A 26 4.94 -0.73 -5.02
N SER A 27 3.95 0.16 -4.91
CA SER A 27 3.92 1.40 -5.68
C SER A 27 5.09 2.32 -5.32
N ARG A 28 5.38 2.51 -4.02
CA ARG A 28 6.54 3.32 -3.57
C ARG A 28 7.87 2.78 -4.09
N ASN A 29 7.99 1.46 -4.21
CA ASN A 29 9.17 0.80 -4.79
C ASN A 29 9.19 0.80 -6.33
N GLY A 30 8.30 1.56 -6.98
CA GLY A 30 8.27 1.72 -8.43
C GLY A 30 7.70 0.51 -9.20
N ALA A 31 6.96 -0.38 -8.53
CA ALA A 31 6.29 -1.48 -9.23
C ALA A 31 5.22 -0.93 -10.18
N THR A 32 5.19 -1.45 -11.40
CA THR A 32 4.16 -1.06 -12.37
C THR A 32 2.78 -1.58 -11.95
N ILE A 33 1.73 -0.87 -12.35
CA ILE A 33 0.33 -1.31 -12.15
C ILE A 33 0.12 -2.74 -12.67
N ALA A 34 0.71 -3.10 -13.82
CA ALA A 34 0.63 -4.45 -14.37
C ALA A 34 1.23 -5.50 -13.42
N LYS A 35 2.40 -5.21 -12.83
CA LYS A 35 3.05 -6.13 -11.87
C LYS A 35 2.27 -6.23 -10.57
N MET A 36 1.76 -5.10 -10.07
CA MET A 36 0.88 -5.06 -8.90
C MET A 36 -0.40 -5.88 -9.13
N GLN A 37 -0.96 -5.81 -10.34
CA GLN A 37 -2.15 -6.55 -10.73
C GLN A 37 -1.89 -8.06 -10.81
N GLU A 38 -0.77 -8.48 -11.39
CA GLU A 38 -0.34 -9.88 -11.47
C GLU A 38 -0.24 -10.51 -10.07
N VAL A 39 0.40 -9.81 -9.12
CA VAL A 39 0.64 -10.33 -7.76
C VAL A 39 -0.62 -10.31 -6.91
N SER A 40 -1.42 -9.24 -6.98
CA SER A 40 -2.61 -9.08 -6.15
C SER A 40 -3.89 -9.71 -6.71
N ARG A 41 -3.89 -10.06 -8.01
CA ARG A 41 -5.02 -10.58 -8.78
C ARG A 41 -6.26 -9.69 -8.78
N HIS A 42 -6.07 -8.37 -8.65
CA HIS A 42 -7.16 -7.42 -8.81
C HIS A 42 -7.68 -7.44 -10.25
N LYS A 43 -8.99 -7.58 -10.42
CA LYS A 43 -9.63 -7.55 -11.74
C LYS A 43 -9.68 -6.12 -12.32
N LYS A 44 -9.77 -5.13 -11.44
CA LYS A 44 -9.97 -3.72 -11.77
C LYS A 44 -8.72 -2.93 -11.46
N VAL A 45 -8.20 -2.23 -12.46
CA VAL A 45 -7.03 -1.36 -12.32
C VAL A 45 -7.35 -0.16 -11.42
N GLU A 46 -8.60 0.28 -11.41
CA GLU A 46 -9.10 1.40 -10.62
C GLU A 46 -8.86 1.21 -9.11
N VAL A 47 -8.88 -0.03 -8.64
CA VAL A 47 -8.55 -0.36 -7.24
C VAL A 47 -7.07 -0.13 -6.95
N LEU A 48 -6.20 -0.46 -7.91
CA LEU A 48 -4.75 -0.28 -7.78
C LEU A 48 -4.36 1.20 -7.80
N LEU A 49 -5.06 2.02 -8.59
CA LEU A 49 -4.83 3.47 -8.65
C LEU A 49 -5.02 4.17 -7.29
N GLY A 50 -5.89 3.64 -6.42
CA GLY A 50 -6.03 4.14 -5.06
C GLY A 50 -4.76 3.96 -4.22
N TYR A 51 -4.08 2.82 -4.37
CA TYR A 51 -2.82 2.56 -3.68
C TYR A 51 -1.66 3.39 -4.23
N VAL A 52 -1.62 3.60 -5.55
CA VAL A 52 -0.62 4.47 -6.20
C VAL A 52 -0.74 5.90 -5.67
N ARG A 53 -1.96 6.47 -5.68
CA ARG A 53 -2.21 7.80 -5.14
C ARG A 53 -1.84 7.93 -3.66
N SER A 54 -2.06 6.87 -2.88
CA SER A 54 -1.71 6.85 -1.45
C SER A 54 -0.19 6.76 -1.24
N ALA A 55 0.52 6.09 -2.13
CA ALA A 55 1.97 6.01 -2.11
C ALA A 55 2.62 7.36 -2.41
N GLU A 56 2.09 8.06 -3.42
CA GLU A 56 2.55 9.36 -3.92
C GLU A 56 2.03 10.56 -3.10
N LEU A 57 1.25 10.32 -2.04
CA LEU A 57 0.57 11.39 -1.28
C LEU A 57 1.52 12.46 -0.74
N PHE A 58 2.78 12.09 -0.50
CA PHE A 58 3.82 12.97 0.02
C PHE A 58 4.92 13.28 -1.01
N ASP A 59 4.84 12.70 -2.20
CA ASP A 59 5.80 12.99 -3.27
C ASP A 59 5.44 14.34 -3.90
N ASP A 60 6.41 15.25 -4.03
CA ASP A 60 6.24 16.59 -4.62
C ASP A 60 5.14 17.42 -3.91
N HIS A 61 4.96 17.17 -2.61
CA HIS A 61 3.90 17.79 -1.81
C HIS A 61 4.23 19.26 -1.53
N ALA A 62 3.30 20.19 -1.81
CA ALA A 62 3.49 21.63 -1.65
C ALA A 62 3.85 22.10 -0.21
N GLY A 63 3.67 21.23 0.78
CA GLY A 63 4.08 21.44 2.18
C GLY A 63 5.43 20.84 2.58
N GLU A 64 6.20 20.25 1.65
CA GLU A 64 7.50 19.61 1.91
C GLU A 64 8.53 20.60 2.51
N GLY A 65 8.38 21.90 2.26
CA GLY A 65 9.19 22.95 2.89
C GLY A 65 8.67 23.50 4.22
N PHE A 66 7.50 23.05 4.71
CA PHE A 66 6.82 23.60 5.89
C PHE A 66 6.65 22.59 7.05
N LEU A 67 6.91 21.30 6.83
CA LEU A 67 6.87 20.22 7.85
C LEU A 67 8.29 19.88 8.33
#